data_AF-A0A484IG54-F1
#
_entry.id   AF-A0A484IG54-F1
#
_cell.length_a   1.000
_cell.length_b   1.000
_cell.length_c   1.000
_cell.angle_alpha   90.00
_cell.angle_beta   90.00
_cell.angle_gamma   90.00
#
_symmetry.space_group_name_H-M   'P 1'
#
loop_
_entity.id
_entity.type
_entity.pdbx_description
1 polymer ?
#
loop_
_entity_poly.entity_id
_entity_poly.type
_entity_poly.pdbx_seq_one_letter_code
_entity_poly.pdbx_strand_id
1 'polypeptide(L)'
;MALVTKDRRSKERKERNTHYDSLYDVLSYLSYYPIPLTKHRLSTNKNVLSLLLSKHLVNPVTDKDLLLNSGYEDVTHYVISQKGIEYIKRYESLQQLIS
;
A
#
# COMPACT_ATOMS: atom_id res chain seq x y z
N MET A 1 32.42 6.66 -7.43
CA MET A 1 31.56 6.67 -6.22
C MET A 1 30.20 7.21 -6.63
N ALA A 2 29.16 6.39 -6.53
CA ALA A 2 27.82 6.73 -7.04
C ALA A 2 27.09 7.65 -6.04
N LEU A 3 26.60 8.78 -6.54
CA LEU A 3 25.78 9.75 -5.82
C LEU A 3 24.40 9.15 -5.54
N VAL A 4 24.16 8.79 -4.28
CA VAL A 4 22.83 8.41 -3.78
C VAL A 4 22.03 9.70 -3.59
N THR A 5 21.20 10.05 -4.55
CA THR A 5 20.19 11.10 -4.43
C THR A 5 19.04 10.60 -3.54
N LYS A 6 19.27 10.60 -2.23
CA LYS A 6 18.21 10.34 -1.23
C LYS A 6 17.42 11.61 -0.94
N ASP A 7 16.11 11.44 -0.99
CA ASP A 7 15.10 12.25 -0.32
C ASP A 7 14.85 13.68 -0.81
N ARG A 8 14.18 13.77 -1.97
CA ARG A 8 13.36 14.92 -2.35
C ARG A 8 11.86 14.57 -2.40
N ARG A 9 11.38 13.66 -1.54
CA ARG A 9 9.93 13.30 -1.45
C ARG A 9 9.25 13.71 -0.14
N SER A 10 9.97 14.34 0.78
CA SER A 10 9.50 14.60 2.14
C SER A 10 8.90 15.99 2.37
N LYS A 11 8.80 16.87 1.35
CA LYS A 11 8.39 18.28 1.52
C LYS A 11 6.94 18.64 1.15
N GLU A 12 6.13 17.72 0.62
CA GLU A 12 4.73 17.98 0.22
C GLU A 12 3.68 17.26 1.10
N ARG A 13 3.96 17.10 2.38
CA ARG A 13 3.07 16.37 3.33
C ARG A 13 1.90 17.19 3.89
N LYS A 14 1.50 18.32 3.28
CA LYS A 14 0.58 19.27 3.95
C LYS A 14 -0.88 19.31 3.52
N GLU A 15 -1.33 18.51 2.54
CA GLU A 15 -2.74 18.63 2.07
C GLU A 15 -3.43 17.32 1.66
N ARG A 16 -2.97 16.16 2.13
CA ARG A 16 -3.59 14.87 1.83
C ARG A 16 -4.61 14.46 2.89
N ASN A 17 -5.82 15.02 2.81
CA ASN A 17 -6.91 14.81 3.79
C ASN A 17 -8.07 13.97 3.24
N THR A 18 -7.94 13.36 2.05
CA THR A 18 -9.01 12.55 1.46
C THR A 18 -8.81 11.05 1.73
N HIS A 19 -9.91 10.29 1.67
CA HIS A 19 -9.85 8.83 1.74
C HIS A 19 -9.06 8.24 0.57
N TYR A 20 -8.99 8.93 -0.58
CA TYR A 20 -8.20 8.49 -1.74
C TYR A 20 -6.70 8.54 -1.47
N ASP A 21 -6.23 9.56 -0.75
CA ASP A 21 -4.82 9.71 -0.37
C ASP A 21 -4.40 8.64 0.63
N SER A 22 -5.27 8.36 1.61
CA SER A 22 -5.05 7.29 2.59
C SER A 22 -4.95 5.91 1.91
N LEU A 23 -5.72 5.66 0.86
CA LEU A 23 -5.63 4.43 0.07
C LEU A 23 -4.33 4.39 -0.76
N TYR A 24 -3.97 5.50 -1.39
CA TYR A 24 -2.74 5.61 -2.17
C TYR A 24 -1.49 5.36 -1.31
N ASP A 25 -1.42 5.94 -0.11
CA ASP A 25 -0.26 5.80 0.77
C ASP A 25 -0.07 4.34 1.20
N VAL A 26 -1.15 3.63 1.55
CA VAL A 26 -1.08 2.21 1.93
C VAL A 26 -0.72 1.33 0.74
N LEU A 27 -1.29 1.58 -0.45
CA LEU A 27 -0.99 0.81 -1.65
C LEU A 27 0.45 1.06 -2.13
N SER A 28 0.93 2.30 -2.06
CA SER A 28 2.32 2.64 -2.39
C SER A 28 3.30 1.98 -1.44
N TYR A 29 2.96 1.92 -0.14
CA TYR A 29 3.73 1.18 0.85
C TYR A 29 3.78 -0.31 0.49
N LEU A 30 2.64 -0.95 0.22
CA LEU A 30 2.60 -2.35 -0.22
C LEU A 30 3.38 -2.61 -1.51
N SER A 31 3.29 -1.70 -2.48
CA SER A 31 4.01 -1.86 -3.75
C SER A 31 5.52 -1.77 -3.58
N TYR A 32 6.00 -1.09 -2.54
CA TYR A 32 7.42 -0.96 -2.24
C TYR A 32 7.99 -2.18 -1.49
N TYR A 33 7.16 -2.85 -0.68
CA TYR A 33 7.57 -4.03 0.07
C TYR A 33 7.07 -5.31 -0.62
N PRO A 34 7.96 -6.15 -1.18
CA PRO A 34 7.58 -7.40 -1.85
C PRO A 34 7.17 -8.51 -0.87
N ILE A 35 6.79 -8.16 0.37
CA ILE A 35 6.50 -9.09 1.45
C ILE A 35 5.02 -8.91 1.85
N PRO A 36 4.27 -10.01 2.01
CA PRO A 36 2.92 -9.95 2.56
C PRO A 36 2.87 -9.19 3.89
N LEU A 37 1.97 -8.21 4.02
CA LEU A 37 1.86 -7.39 5.22
C LEU A 37 0.65 -7.79 6.05
N THR A 38 0.80 -7.76 7.38
CA THR A 38 -0.32 -7.97 8.30
C THR A 38 -1.23 -6.74 8.36
N LYS A 39 -2.47 -6.95 8.80
CA LYS A 39 -3.44 -5.87 9.05
C LYS A 39 -2.86 -4.67 9.80
N HIS A 40 -2.07 -4.93 10.84
CA HIS A 40 -1.45 -3.89 11.68
C HIS A 40 -0.38 -3.07 10.95
N ARG A 41 0.30 -3.67 9.96
CA ARG A 41 1.32 -3.00 9.13
C ARG A 41 0.71 -2.27 7.94
N LEU A 42 -0.43 -2.75 7.44
CA LEU A 42 -1.17 -2.15 6.33
C LEU A 42 -1.84 -0.85 6.71
N SER A 43 -2.63 -0.84 7.78
CA SER A 43 -3.29 0.36 8.23
C SER A 43 -3.71 0.22 9.69
N THR A 44 -3.39 1.23 10.49
CA THR A 44 -3.96 1.40 11.83
C THR A 44 -5.43 1.83 11.77
N ASN A 45 -5.90 2.34 10.62
CA ASN A 45 -7.27 2.79 10.41
C ASN A 45 -8.15 1.66 9.83
N LYS A 46 -9.11 1.18 10.65
CA LYS A 46 -10.04 0.11 10.28
C LYS A 46 -10.85 0.43 9.02
N ASN A 47 -11.21 1.70 8.80
CA ASN A 47 -12.01 2.12 7.66
C ASN A 47 -11.23 1.99 6.34
N VAL A 48 -9.94 2.31 6.35
CA VAL A 48 -9.06 2.19 5.18
C VAL A 48 -8.89 0.72 4.79
N LEU A 49 -8.68 -0.17 5.75
CA LEU A 49 -8.61 -1.61 5.48
C LEU A 49 -9.92 -2.13 4.88
N SER A 50 -11.07 -1.74 5.44
CA SER A 50 -12.37 -2.14 4.91
C SER A 50 -12.56 -1.67 3.47
N LEU A 51 -12.13 -0.45 3.14
CA LEU A 51 -12.20 0.10 1.79
C LEU A 51 -11.25 -0.61 0.81
N LEU A 52 -10.05 -0.96 1.25
CA LEU A 52 -9.09 -1.72 0.45
C LEU A 52 -9.65 -3.10 0.07
N LEU A 53 -10.30 -3.77 1.03
CA LEU A 53 -10.93 -5.07 0.81
C LEU A 53 -12.20 -4.96 -0.05
N SER A 54 -13.10 -4.03 0.25
CA SER A 54 -14.35 -3.86 -0.50
C SER A 54 -14.11 -3.46 -1.95
N LYS A 55 -13.02 -2.75 -2.24
CA LYS A 55 -12.64 -2.36 -3.60
C LYS A 55 -11.77 -3.41 -4.30
N HIS A 56 -11.44 -4.52 -3.65
CA HIS A 56 -10.51 -5.54 -4.13
C HIS A 56 -9.16 -4.95 -4.56
N LEU A 57 -8.63 -4.02 -3.77
CA LEU A 57 -7.32 -3.40 -4.01
C LEU A 57 -6.19 -4.23 -3.40
N VAL A 58 -6.49 -5.02 -2.37
CA VAL A 58 -5.57 -5.97 -1.74
C VAL A 58 -6.25 -7.34 -1.63
N ASN A 59 -5.44 -8.40 -1.70
CA ASN A 59 -5.90 -9.78 -1.57
C ASN A 59 -5.26 -10.44 -0.34
N PRO A 60 -6.00 -11.25 0.42
CA PRO A 60 -5.40 -12.06 1.47
C PRO A 60 -4.46 -13.09 0.83
N VAL A 61 -3.31 -13.32 1.47
CA VAL A 61 -2.40 -14.40 1.10
C VAL A 61 -2.94 -15.68 1.73
N THR A 62 -3.38 -16.61 0.88
CA THR A 62 -3.82 -17.95 1.29
C THR A 62 -2.69 -18.96 1.31
N ASP A 63 -1.61 -18.68 0.57
CA ASP A 63 -0.46 -19.56 0.46
C ASP A 63 0.50 -19.31 1.62
N LYS A 64 0.53 -20.25 2.56
CA LYS A 64 1.35 -20.18 3.77
C LYS A 64 2.84 -20.28 3.45
N ASP A 65 3.22 -20.83 2.30
CA ASP A 65 4.62 -20.97 1.90
C ASP A 65 5.26 -19.61 1.52
N LEU A 66 4.43 -18.61 1.23
CA LEU A 66 4.86 -17.22 1.01
C LEU A 66 5.07 -16.44 2.32
N LEU A 67 4.63 -16.99 3.46
CA LEU A 67 4.82 -16.39 4.77
C LEU A 67 6.19 -16.83 5.31
N LEU A 68 7.21 -16.01 5.04
CA LEU A 68 8.61 -16.23 5.44
C LEU A 68 8.83 -16.52 6.93
N ASN A 69 7.81 -16.38 7.79
CA ASN A 69 7.87 -16.68 9.21
C ASN A 69 6.65 -17.49 9.63
N SER A 70 6.86 -18.78 9.91
CA SER A 70 5.89 -19.71 10.52
C SER A 70 5.38 -19.28 11.91
N GLY A 71 5.94 -18.21 12.50
CA GLY A 71 5.47 -17.64 13.76
C GLY A 71 4.19 -16.80 13.66
N TYR A 72 3.65 -16.56 12.46
CA TYR A 72 2.46 -15.73 12.24
C TYR A 72 1.34 -16.47 11.49
N GLU A 73 1.22 -17.79 11.68
CA GLU A 73 0.19 -18.62 11.02
C GLU A 73 -1.24 -18.16 11.31
N ASP A 74 -1.49 -17.56 12.47
CA ASP A 74 -2.81 -17.08 12.89
C ASP A 74 -3.14 -15.66 12.38
N VAL A 75 -2.21 -15.00 11.67
CA VAL A 75 -2.39 -13.62 11.23
C VAL A 75 -2.60 -13.56 9.73
N THR A 76 -3.72 -12.98 9.29
CA THR A 76 -3.99 -12.74 7.87
C THR A 76 -3.01 -11.70 7.31
N HIS A 77 -2.26 -12.11 6.29
CA HIS A 77 -1.40 -11.23 5.51
C HIS A 77 -2.09 -10.85 4.21
N TYR A 78 -1.75 -9.68 3.67
CA TYR A 78 -2.31 -9.19 2.42
C TYR A 78 -1.20 -8.75 1.47
N VAL A 79 -1.47 -8.93 0.18
CA VAL A 79 -0.66 -8.46 -0.93
C VAL A 79 -1.47 -7.51 -1.80
N ILE A 80 -0.77 -6.61 -2.49
CA ILE A 80 -1.41 -5.73 -3.45
C ILE A 80 -1.98 -6.56 -4.61
N SER A 81 -3.22 -6.28 -5.00
CA SER A 81 -3.82 -6.88 -6.19
C SER A 81 -3.41 -6.11 -7.45
N GLN A 82 -3.64 -6.70 -8.62
CA GLN A 82 -3.47 -5.99 -9.90
C GLN A 82 -4.29 -4.69 -9.96
N LYS A 83 -5.51 -4.71 -9.40
CA LYS A 83 -6.39 -3.53 -9.32
C LYS A 83 -5.83 -2.45 -8.39
N GLY A 84 -5.12 -2.85 -7.33
CA GLY A 84 -4.38 -1.95 -6.45
C GLY A 84 -3.25 -1.24 -7.19
N ILE A 85 -2.50 -1.96 -8.03
CA ILE A 85 -1.43 -1.39 -8.87
C ILE A 85 -2.01 -0.40 -9.88
N GLU A 86 -3.13 -0.74 -10.53
CA GLU A 86 -3.82 0.18 -11.44
C GLU A 86 -4.32 1.43 -10.73
N TYR A 87 -4.81 1.30 -9.50
CA TYR A 87 -5.26 2.43 -8.71
C TYR A 87 -4.12 3.42 -8.44
N ILE A 88 -2.92 2.93 -8.08
CA ILE A 88 -1.71 3.77 -7.91
C ILE A 88 -1.44 4.54 -9.21
N LYS A 89 -1.39 3.85 -10.35
CA LYS A 89 -1.12 4.47 -11.65
C LYS A 89 -2.14 5.55 -12.00
N ARG A 90 -3.44 5.27 -11.81
CA ARG A 90 -4.51 6.25 -12.07
C ARG A 90 -4.40 7.46 -11.16
N TYR A 91 -4.10 7.25 -9.89
CA TYR A 91 -3.93 8.34 -8.93
C TYR A 91 -2.73 9.23 -9.31
N GLU A 92 -1.61 8.64 -9.71
CA GLU A 92 -0.43 9.38 -10.20
C GLU A 92 -0.72 10.14 -11.49
N SER A 93 -1.42 9.54 -12.45
CA SER A 93 -1.84 10.23 -13.68
C SER A 93 -2.78 11.40 -13.38
N LEU A 94 -3.70 11.26 -12.43
CA LEU A 94 -4.58 12.35 -12.02
C LEU A 94 -3.79 13.49 -11.35
N GLN A 95 -2.83 13.16 -10.48
CA GLN A 95 -1.96 14.19 -9.88
C GLN A 95 -1.17 14.95 -10.95
N GLN A 96 -0.67 14.28 -11.99
CA GLN A 96 0.05 14.93 -13.09
C GLN A 96 -0.82 15.88 -13.93
N LEU A 97 -2.13 15.66 -14.00
CA LEU A 97 -3.05 16.52 -14.75
C LEU A 97 -3.45 17.79 -13.98
N ILE A 98 -3.39 17.73 -12.65
CA ILE A 98 -3.81 18.82 -11.76
C ILE A 98 -2.59 19.66 -11.32
N SER A 99 -1.38 19.11 -11.48
CA SER A 99 -0.10 19.74 -11.16
C SER A 99 0.49 20.52 -12.33
#